data_AF-A0A4U2ZFR1-F1
#
_entry.id   AF-A0A4U2ZFR1-F1
#
_cell.length_a   1.000
_cell.length_b   1.000
_cell.length_c   1.000
_cell.angle_alpha   90.00
_cell.angle_beta   90.00
_cell.angle_gamma   90.00
#
_symmetry.space_group_name_H-M   'P 1'
#
loop_
_entity.id
_entity.type
_entity.pdbx_description
1 polymer ?
#
loop_
_entity_poly.entity_id
_entity_poly.type
_entity_poly.pdbx_seq_one_letter_code
_entity_poly.pdbx_strand_id
1 'polypeptide(L)'
;MAQALLAYMAIVSVVLLVMMGMDKSRAKKHEWRIAERTLFTLAIAGGAVGGVLGMYLFRHKTRHNSFAFGFPLIAAIQIFIIVQLWSSSL
;
A
#
# COMPACT_ATOMS: atom_id res chain seq x y z
N MET A 1 20.62 3.18 -9.93
CA MET A 1 19.95 3.65 -8.70
C MET A 1 18.42 3.57 -8.80
N ALA A 2 17.79 4.19 -9.80
CA ALA A 2 16.32 4.19 -9.95
C ALA A 2 15.68 2.79 -10.05
N GLN A 3 16.31 1.85 -10.77
CA GLN A 3 15.82 0.47 -10.89
C GLN A 3 15.73 -0.27 -9.55
N ALA A 4 16.73 -0.08 -8.67
CA ALA A 4 16.73 -0.72 -7.35
C ALA A 4 15.61 -0.17 -6.45
N LEU A 5 15.33 1.14 -6.55
CA LEU A 5 14.23 1.77 -5.83
C LEU A 5 12.87 1.25 -6.33
N LEU A 6 12.68 1.14 -7.65
CA LEU A 6 11.46 0.57 -8.22
C LEU A 6 11.24 -0.88 -7.79
N ALA A 7 12.30 -1.71 -7.79
CA ALA A 7 12.23 -3.08 -7.31
C ALA A 7 11.86 -3.14 -5.82
N TYR A 8 12.45 -2.28 -4.99
CA TYR A 8 12.10 -2.16 -3.57
C TYR A 8 10.62 -1.78 -3.38
N MET A 9 10.13 -0.74 -4.08
CA MET A 9 8.72 -0.32 -3.99
C MET A 9 7.75 -1.40 -4.46
N ALA A 10 8.12 -2.16 -5.50
CA ALA A 10 7.34 -3.30 -5.98
C ALA A 10 7.24 -4.39 -4.91
N ILE A 11 8.35 -4.75 -4.26
CA ILE A 11 8.36 -5.74 -3.18
C ILE A 11 7.49 -5.28 -2.01
N VAL A 12 7.67 -4.05 -1.53
CA VAL A 12 6.87 -3.52 -0.40
C VAL A 12 5.39 -3.44 -0.76
N SER A 13 5.05 -3.11 -2.01
CA SER A 13 3.67 -3.14 -2.51
C SER A 13 3.06 -4.53 -2.47
N VAL A 14 3.79 -5.57 -2.92
CA VAL A 14 3.32 -6.96 -2.85
C VAL A 14 3.14 -7.39 -1.40
N VAL A 15 4.09 -7.08 -0.51
CA VAL A 15 3.99 -7.39 0.92
C VAL A 15 2.74 -6.76 1.53
N LEU A 16 2.47 -5.49 1.25
CA LEU A 16 1.29 -4.80 1.79
C LEU A 16 -0.02 -5.37 1.24
N LEU A 17 -0.05 -5.73 -0.05
CA LEU A 17 -1.20 -6.39 -0.67
C LEU A 17 -1.50 -7.73 0.01
N VAL A 18 -0.47 -8.56 0.23
CA VAL A 18 -0.61 -9.85 0.93
C VAL A 18 -1.09 -9.63 2.37
N MET A 19 -0.53 -8.66 3.09
CA MET A 19 -0.97 -8.33 4.45
C MET A 19 -2.44 -7.95 4.52
N MET A 20 -2.95 -7.15 3.57
CA MET A 20 -4.38 -6.81 3.51
C MET A 20 -5.25 -8.04 3.22
N GLY A 21 -4.79 -8.94 2.34
CA GLY A 21 -5.48 -10.20 2.08
C GLY A 21 -5.52 -11.11 3.32
N MET A 22 -4.40 -11.19 4.04
CA MET A 22 -4.31 -11.92 5.31
C MET A 22 -5.23 -11.31 6.37
N ASP A 23 -5.29 -9.99 6.51
CA ASP A 23 -6.22 -9.35 7.45
C ASP A 23 -7.68 -9.71 7.13
N LYS A 24 -8.05 -9.73 5.85
CA LYS A 24 -9.39 -10.17 5.45
C LYS A 24 -9.66 -11.64 5.79
N SER A 25 -8.68 -12.51 5.61
CA SER A 25 -8.79 -13.92 5.99
C SER A 25 -8.97 -14.08 7.51
N ARG A 26 -8.16 -13.37 8.31
CA ARG A 26 -8.25 -13.35 9.78
C ARG A 26 -9.59 -12.81 10.27
N ALA A 27 -10.11 -11.77 9.61
CA ALA A 27 -11.44 -11.23 9.90
C ALA A 27 -12.56 -12.26 9.69
N LYS A 28 -12.45 -13.13 8.68
CA LYS A 28 -13.40 -14.24 8.47
C LYS A 28 -13.27 -15.34 9.53
N LYS A 29 -12.04 -15.59 9.99
CA LYS A 29 -11.73 -16.60 11.01
C LYS A 29 -11.92 -16.12 12.46
N HIS A 30 -12.37 -14.87 12.67
CA HIS A 30 -12.47 -14.24 14.00
C HIS A 30 -11.13 -14.21 14.76
N GLU A 31 -10.02 -14.15 14.03
CA GLU A 31 -8.67 -14.05 14.58
C GLU A 31 -8.26 -12.58 14.78
N TRP A 32 -7.15 -12.38 15.51
CA TRP A 32 -6.59 -11.05 15.75
C TRP A 32 -6.22 -10.34 14.43
N ARG A 33 -6.78 -9.15 14.24
CA ARG A 33 -6.64 -8.32 13.04
C ARG A 33 -5.33 -7.52 13.07
N ILE A 34 -4.76 -7.28 11.89
CA ILE A 34 -3.54 -6.48 11.75
C ILE A 34 -3.86 -5.02 12.10
N ALA A 35 -3.01 -4.41 12.92
CA ALA A 35 -3.15 -3.02 13.29
C ALA A 35 -3.08 -2.10 12.06
N GLU A 36 -4.01 -1.15 11.96
CA GLU A 36 -4.08 -0.21 10.84
C GLU A 36 -2.78 0.57 10.68
N ARG A 37 -2.13 0.92 11.80
CA ARG A 37 -0.84 1.60 11.82
C ARG A 37 0.22 0.85 11.01
N THR A 38 0.29 -0.48 11.14
CA THR A 38 1.24 -1.31 10.39
C THR A 38 1.00 -1.22 8.88
N LEU A 39 -0.26 -1.26 8.46
CA LEU A 39 -0.64 -1.13 7.04
C LEU A 39 -0.27 0.26 6.50
N PHE A 40 -0.51 1.32 7.29
CA PHE A 40 -0.12 2.68 6.93
C PHE A 40 1.40 2.87 6.90
N THR A 41 2.15 2.31 7.84
CA THR A 41 3.61 2.38 7.84
C THR A 41 4.19 1.75 6.58
N LEU A 42 3.69 0.57 6.18
CA LEU A 42 4.09 -0.07 4.93
C LEU A 42 3.67 0.72 3.68
N ALA A 43 2.50 1.36 3.72
CA ALA A 43 2.07 2.25 2.65
C ALA A 43 3.07 3.39 2.47
N ILE A 44 3.43 4.08 3.56
CA ILE A 44 4.41 5.18 3.58
C ILE A 44 5.80 4.70 3.14
N ALA A 45 6.21 3.50 3.55
CA ALA A 45 7.52 2.93 3.23
C ALA A 45 7.73 2.57 1.74
N GLY A 46 6.69 2.64 0.91
CA GLY A 46 6.77 2.33 -0.53
C GLY A 46 5.68 1.40 -1.05
N GLY A 47 4.78 0.93 -0.18
CA GLY A 47 3.75 -0.05 -0.52
C GLY A 47 2.41 0.53 -0.91
N ALA A 48 2.25 1.85 -1.01
CA ALA A 48 0.95 2.50 -1.11
C ALA A 48 0.14 2.03 -2.33
N VAL A 49 0.80 1.78 -3.46
CA VAL A 49 0.18 1.23 -4.68
C VAL A 49 -0.43 -0.16 -4.40
N GLY A 50 0.35 -1.05 -3.78
CA GLY A 50 -0.13 -2.38 -3.37
C GLY A 50 -1.23 -2.31 -2.30
N GLY A 51 -1.19 -1.30 -1.44
CA GLY A 51 -2.23 -1.03 -0.46
C GLY A 51 -3.56 -0.58 -1.08
N VAL A 52 -3.53 0.36 -2.04
CA VAL A 52 -4.73 0.77 -2.79
C VAL A 52 -5.31 -0.43 -3.55
N LEU A 53 -4.46 -1.21 -4.24
CA LEU A 53 -4.89 -2.43 -4.92
C LEU A 53 -5.51 -3.44 -3.94
N GLY A 54 -4.87 -3.68 -2.79
CA GLY A 54 -5.38 -4.55 -1.74
C GLY A 54 -6.73 -4.09 -1.19
N MET A 55 -6.92 -2.77 -1.00
CA MET A 55 -8.19 -2.21 -0.57
C MET A 55 -9.33 -2.53 -1.54
N TYR A 56 -9.14 -2.34 -2.84
CA TYR A 56 -10.18 -2.63 -3.84
C TYR A 56 -10.38 -4.14 -4.06
N LEU A 57 -9.29 -4.90 -4.20
CA LEU A 57 -9.33 -6.34 -4.45
C LEU A 57 -10.00 -7.10 -3.30
N PHE A 58 -9.61 -6.77 -2.07
CA PHE A 58 -10.17 -7.38 -0.87
C PHE A 58 -11.38 -6.62 -0.34
N ARG A 59 -11.85 -5.54 -0.98
CA ARG A 59 -12.90 -4.65 -0.44
C ARG A 59 -12.64 -4.30 1.04
N HIS A 60 -11.36 -4.13 1.37
CA HIS A 60 -10.91 -3.98 2.74
C HIS A 60 -11.06 -2.51 3.15
N LYS A 61 -12.02 -2.23 4.03
CA LYS A 61 -12.23 -0.90 4.64
C LYS A 61 -12.32 0.26 3.61
N THR A 62 -12.93 0.00 2.46
CA THR A 62 -13.13 1.02 1.39
C THR A 62 -14.04 2.17 1.79
N ARG A 63 -14.88 2.00 2.82
CA ARG A 63 -15.72 3.08 3.39
C ARG A 63 -15.16 3.71 4.65
N HIS A 64 -14.01 3.24 5.15
CA HIS A 64 -13.39 3.83 6.33
C HIS A 64 -12.59 5.05 5.89
N ASN A 65 -12.98 6.25 6.31
CA ASN A 65 -12.41 7.51 5.83
C ASN A 65 -10.88 7.53 5.85
N SER A 66 -10.26 7.00 6.92
CA SER A 66 -8.80 6.93 7.02
C SER A 66 -8.18 6.15 5.86
N PHE A 67 -8.77 5.01 5.47
CA PHE A 67 -8.28 4.19 4.37
C PHE A 67 -8.68 4.77 3.02
N ALA A 68 -9.94 5.19 2.88
CA ALA A 68 -10.49 5.72 1.64
C ALA A 68 -9.76 6.97 1.13
N PHE A 69 -9.30 7.85 2.04
CA PHE A 69 -8.52 9.03 1.67
C PHE A 69 -7.01 8.84 1.87
N GLY A 70 -6.60 8.16 2.95
CA GLY A 70 -5.18 8.05 3.30
C GLY A 70 -4.36 7.23 2.29
N PHE A 71 -4.84 6.06 1.87
CA PHE A 71 -4.10 5.22 0.92
C PHE A 71 -3.97 5.87 -0.46
N PRO A 72 -5.05 6.40 -1.08
CA PRO A 72 -4.93 7.13 -2.34
C PRO A 72 -4.04 8.36 -2.26
N LEU A 73 -4.09 9.11 -1.14
CA LEU A 73 -3.24 10.29 -0.95
C LEU A 73 -1.75 9.91 -0.89
N ILE A 74 -1.40 8.88 -0.10
CA ILE A 74 -0.01 8.41 -0.01
C ILE A 74 0.45 7.85 -1.37
N ALA A 75 -0.42 7.12 -2.07
CA ALA A 75 -0.11 6.59 -3.40
C ALA A 75 0.13 7.73 -4.42
N ALA A 76 -0.68 8.80 -4.39
CA ALA A 76 -0.50 9.96 -5.25
C ALA A 76 0.86 10.65 -5.01
N ILE A 77 1.26 10.83 -3.73
CA ILE A 77 2.57 11.38 -3.37
C ILE A 77 3.70 10.48 -3.87
N GLN A 78 3.59 9.16 -3.71
CA GLN A 78 4.61 8.23 -4.19
C GLN A 78 4.72 8.22 -5.72
N ILE A 79 3.60 8.24 -6.44
CA ILE A 79 3.60 8.33 -7.90
C ILE A 79 4.27 9.63 -8.35
N PHE A 80 3.96 10.75 -7.71
CA PHE A 80 4.59 12.02 -8.01
C PHE A 80 6.12 11.95 -7.84
N ILE A 81 6.60 11.39 -6.72
CA ILE A 81 8.04 11.21 -6.47
C ILE A 81 8.67 10.30 -7.54
N ILE A 82 8.02 9.19 -7.90
CA ILE A 82 8.51 8.26 -8.93
C ILE A 82 8.62 8.98 -10.28
N VAL A 83 7.63 9.77 -10.66
CA VAL A 83 7.63 10.52 -11.94
C VAL A 83 8.76 11.55 -11.97
N GLN A 84 8.97 12.29 -10.90
CA GLN A 84 10.08 13.26 -10.79
C GLN A 84 11.45 12.57 -10.86
N LEU A 85 11.61 11.44 -10.18
CA LEU A 85 12.84 10.64 -10.22
C LEU A 85 13.11 10.03 -11.61
N TRP A 86 12.05 9.64 -12.33
CA TRP A 86 12.19 9.14 -13.69
C TRP A 86 12.57 10.28 -14.66
N SER A 87 11.91 11.43 -14.55
CA SER A 87 12.19 12.62 -15.37
C SER A 87 13.60 13.17 -15.19
N SER A 88 14.20 13.04 -13.99
CA SER A 88 15.57 13.49 -13.71
C SER A 88 16.64 12.47 -14.14
N SER A 89 16.23 11.27 -14.51
CA SER A 89 17.11 10.19 -14.99
C SER A 89 17.20 10.07 -16.52
N LEU A 90 16.45 10.93 -17.23
CA LEU A 90 16.49 11.14 -18.68
C LEU A 90 17.38 12.34 -19.01
#